data_AF-U5EK35-F1
#
_entry.id   AF-U5EK35-F1
#
_cell.length_a   1.000
_cell.length_b   1.000
_cell.length_c   1.000
_cell.angle_alpha   90.00
_cell.angle_beta   90.00
_cell.angle_gamma   90.00
#
_symmetry.space_group_name_H-M   'P 1'
#
loop_
_entity.id
_entity.type
_entity.pdbx_description
1 polymer ?
#
loop_
_entity_poly.entity_id
_entity_poly.type
_entity_poly.pdbx_seq_one_letter_code
_entity_poly.pdbx_strand_id
1 'polypeptide(L)'
;MTTIRLERAAGLVTLVPPDAPTVLDAAPALDVLVLDVLGGHLSWSLLAGQTLPAAVLDDPDAAQDWLWAVYGESVALAVADGQQRALDAEPARAELVESLRRLAYAHWAARWWPASTIDDIPALDPALLATDIAELAETCEIAIADPSDDLASSENSMASTEYDLRSAASHTGTANFGADPEASSGTSAISGDDSGTNVEAGTGAVDDDAVASGTRENRGRADDYALAAGGGAGAGGLVLGRGSTGWDWRRCPPGLLDAGDQAVSWQVTRADGVSTVRISVVAAPDSPRDVDAHLRPHARLTTGSSATEVALRHRGDAWLGAAQLTEVVDGALSVDVFVPGVGPADPRDEAESRHRIRAFARARLLAPGAELLRAEAAAAENDSDF
;
A
#
# COMPACT_ATOMS: atom_id res chain seq x y z
N MET A 1 -15.26 11.78 27.09
CA MET A 1 -16.37 12.62 26.64
C MET A 1 -15.85 13.52 25.55
N THR A 2 -16.32 13.31 24.32
CA THR A 2 -15.84 14.01 23.12
C THR A 2 -17.04 14.60 22.42
N THR A 3 -17.03 15.89 22.16
CA THR A 3 -18.12 16.53 21.42
C THR A 3 -18.02 16.12 19.94
N ILE A 4 -19.09 15.58 19.38
CA ILE A 4 -19.21 15.22 17.97
C ILE A 4 -20.28 16.09 17.30
N ARG A 5 -20.11 16.35 16.01
CA ARG A 5 -21.08 17.08 15.20
C ARG A 5 -21.88 16.09 14.36
N LEU A 6 -23.19 16.03 14.59
CA LEU A 6 -24.15 15.26 13.79
C LEU A 6 -24.72 16.15 12.68
N GLU A 7 -24.45 15.79 11.44
CA GLU A 7 -24.97 16.44 10.23
C GLU A 7 -25.67 15.45 9.32
N ARG A 8 -26.63 15.93 8.53
CA ARG A 8 -27.31 15.14 7.50
C ARG A 8 -27.29 15.92 6.20
N ALA A 9 -26.74 15.32 5.15
CA ALA A 9 -26.63 15.93 3.84
C ALA A 9 -26.70 14.86 2.76
N ALA A 10 -27.45 15.13 1.69
CA ALA A 10 -27.55 14.26 0.52
C ALA A 10 -27.90 12.78 0.81
N GLY A 11 -28.71 12.52 1.85
CA GLY A 11 -29.08 11.16 2.27
C GLY A 11 -28.09 10.49 3.22
N LEU A 12 -26.92 11.08 3.45
CA LEU A 12 -25.92 10.58 4.39
C LEU A 12 -26.06 11.22 5.77
N VAL A 13 -25.63 10.49 6.80
CA VAL A 13 -25.47 10.98 8.17
C VAL A 13 -23.99 10.99 8.54
N THR A 14 -23.46 12.11 9.01
CA THR A 14 -22.07 12.20 9.42
C THR A 14 -21.96 12.49 10.91
N LEU A 15 -21.15 11.70 11.62
CA LEU A 15 -20.80 11.88 13.03
C LEU A 15 -19.33 12.24 13.09
N VAL A 16 -19.00 13.52 13.19
CA VAL A 16 -17.62 13.99 13.00
C VAL A 16 -17.08 14.59 14.32
N PRO A 17 -16.10 13.94 14.97
CA PRO A 17 -15.29 14.60 15.99
C PRO A 17 -14.48 15.76 15.39
N PRO A 18 -14.07 16.75 16.20
CA PRO A 18 -13.20 17.84 15.76
C PRO A 18 -11.92 17.29 15.11
N ASP A 19 -11.57 17.85 13.95
CA ASP A 19 -10.36 17.50 13.19
C ASP A 19 -10.25 16.02 12.78
N ALA A 20 -11.36 15.28 12.81
CA ALA A 20 -11.42 13.91 12.30
C ALA A 20 -11.52 13.89 10.76
N PRO A 21 -10.69 13.08 10.08
CA PRO A 21 -10.84 12.89 8.64
C PRO A 21 -12.17 12.16 8.36
N THR A 22 -12.71 12.34 7.16
CA THR A 22 -13.92 11.63 6.72
C THR A 22 -13.71 11.02 5.34
N VAL A 23 -14.45 9.97 5.01
CA VAL A 23 -14.43 9.38 3.66
C VAL A 23 -14.98 10.32 2.58
N LEU A 24 -15.61 11.44 2.98
CA LEU A 24 -16.10 12.48 2.08
C LEU A 24 -15.03 13.53 1.73
N ASP A 25 -13.84 13.44 2.34
CA ASP A 25 -12.74 14.35 2.04
C ASP A 25 -12.29 14.18 0.58
N ALA A 26 -12.14 15.29 -0.14
CA ALA A 26 -11.86 15.30 -1.58
C ALA A 26 -10.59 14.53 -1.96
N ALA A 27 -9.69 14.32 -1.00
CA ALA A 27 -8.64 13.33 -1.12
C ALA A 27 -8.25 12.83 0.28
N PRO A 28 -8.33 11.51 0.53
CA PRO A 28 -7.90 10.95 1.81
C PRO A 28 -6.41 11.20 1.99
N ALA A 29 -6.00 11.57 3.20
CA ALA A 29 -4.59 11.66 3.57
C ALA A 29 -3.99 10.25 3.76
N LEU A 30 -2.67 10.13 3.62
CA LEU A 30 -1.96 8.84 3.73
C LEU A 30 -2.07 8.22 5.14
N ASP A 31 -2.35 9.04 6.16
CA ASP A 31 -2.49 8.66 7.55
C ASP A 31 -3.95 8.37 7.96
N VAL A 32 -4.88 8.26 7.01
CA VAL A 32 -6.30 7.95 7.32
C VAL A 32 -6.52 6.45 7.38
N LEU A 33 -7.07 6.00 8.51
CA LEU A 33 -7.60 4.65 8.70
C LEU A 33 -9.08 4.65 8.31
N VAL A 34 -9.51 3.68 7.52
CA VAL A 34 -10.92 3.51 7.14
C VAL A 34 -11.33 2.07 7.40
N LEU A 35 -12.51 1.91 7.99
CA LEU A 35 -13.13 0.63 8.27
C LEU A 35 -14.57 0.64 7.76
N ASP A 36 -14.92 -0.38 6.99
CA ASP A 36 -16.29 -0.63 6.54
C ASP A 36 -17.09 -1.27 7.68
N VAL A 37 -18.31 -0.79 7.91
CA VAL A 37 -19.19 -1.22 9.00
C VAL A 37 -20.63 -1.32 8.49
N LEU A 38 -21.48 -2.04 9.22
CA LEU A 38 -22.90 -2.13 8.92
C LEU A 38 -23.53 -0.73 8.85
N GLY A 39 -24.00 -0.36 7.66
CA GLY A 39 -24.66 0.91 7.37
C GLY A 39 -23.73 2.13 7.30
N GLY A 40 -22.42 1.94 7.14
CA GLY A 40 -21.52 3.08 6.92
C GLY A 40 -20.04 2.78 6.95
N HIS A 41 -19.25 3.83 7.16
CA HIS A 41 -17.80 3.76 7.28
C HIS A 41 -17.35 4.51 8.54
N LEU A 42 -16.34 3.96 9.21
CA LEU A 42 -15.62 4.60 10.30
C LEU A 42 -14.24 5.05 9.82
N SER A 43 -13.79 6.21 10.28
CA SER A 43 -12.49 6.77 9.91
C SER A 43 -11.77 7.42 11.09
N TRP A 44 -10.44 7.27 11.10
CA TRP A 44 -9.54 7.86 12.09
C TRP A 44 -8.31 8.45 11.38
N SER A 45 -7.64 9.41 12.02
CA SER A 45 -6.25 9.74 11.66
C SER A 45 -5.30 8.94 12.54
N LEU A 46 -4.33 8.29 11.90
CA LEU A 46 -3.24 7.53 12.52
C LEU A 46 -2.40 8.40 13.47
N LEU A 47 -2.21 9.67 13.10
CA LEU A 47 -1.29 10.59 13.78
C LEU A 47 -1.97 11.55 14.76
N ALA A 48 -3.30 11.70 14.69
CA ALA A 48 -4.03 12.67 15.50
C ALA A 48 -4.43 12.14 16.89
N GLY A 49 -4.23 10.85 17.18
CA GLY A 49 -4.49 10.26 18.51
C GLY A 49 -5.97 10.25 18.90
N GLN A 50 -6.87 10.32 17.93
CA GLN A 50 -8.32 10.34 18.18
C GLN A 50 -8.80 8.96 18.61
N THR A 51 -9.54 8.91 19.72
CA THR A 51 -10.11 7.66 20.22
C THR A 51 -11.41 7.31 19.52
N LEU A 52 -12.26 8.30 19.27
CA LEU A 52 -13.54 8.13 18.59
C LEU A 52 -13.38 8.31 17.08
N PRO A 53 -13.99 7.43 16.26
CA PRO A 53 -14.01 7.61 14.82
C PRO A 53 -14.87 8.79 14.39
N ALA A 54 -14.61 9.31 13.18
CA ALA A 54 -15.66 9.91 12.38
C ALA A 54 -16.47 8.82 11.67
N ALA A 55 -17.80 8.91 11.71
CA ALA A 55 -18.69 8.02 10.95
C ALA A 55 -19.32 8.75 9.77
N VAL A 56 -19.47 8.03 8.66
CA VAL A 56 -20.32 8.41 7.53
C VAL A 56 -21.27 7.25 7.28
N LEU A 57 -22.55 7.47 7.53
CA LEU A 57 -23.59 6.45 7.46
C LEU A 57 -24.46 6.68 6.22
N ASP A 58 -24.59 5.65 5.39
CA ASP A 58 -25.50 5.59 4.26
C ASP A 58 -26.80 4.84 4.60
N ASP A 59 -26.74 3.90 5.55
CA ASP A 59 -27.90 3.24 6.15
C ASP A 59 -27.90 3.46 7.68
N PRO A 60 -28.51 4.57 8.17
CA PRO A 60 -28.54 4.86 9.58
C PRO A 60 -29.42 3.89 10.40
N ASP A 61 -30.29 3.11 9.75
CA ASP A 61 -31.14 2.12 10.40
C ASP A 61 -30.31 0.87 10.71
N ALA A 62 -29.54 0.36 9.73
CA ALA A 62 -28.59 -0.73 9.95
C ALA A 62 -27.50 -0.35 10.98
N ALA A 63 -27.05 0.91 10.98
CA ALA A 63 -26.06 1.38 11.93
C ALA A 63 -26.56 1.43 13.39
N GLN A 64 -27.88 1.40 13.65
CA GLN A 64 -28.42 1.49 15.02
C GLN A 64 -27.93 0.36 15.92
N ASP A 65 -27.61 -0.81 15.37
CA ASP A 65 -27.21 -1.99 16.13
C ASP A 65 -25.89 -1.79 16.89
N TRP A 66 -24.99 -0.94 16.38
CA TRP A 66 -23.68 -0.67 16.98
C TRP A 66 -23.47 0.79 17.41
N LEU A 67 -24.23 1.76 16.89
CA LEU A 67 -24.04 3.19 17.17
C LEU A 67 -24.05 3.53 18.66
N TRP A 68 -24.96 2.93 19.43
CA TRP A 68 -25.04 3.14 20.87
C TRP A 68 -23.80 2.63 21.62
N ALA A 69 -23.15 1.59 21.10
CA ALA A 69 -21.94 1.02 21.69
C ALA A 69 -20.72 1.92 21.48
N VAL A 70 -20.61 2.53 20.28
CA VAL A 70 -19.45 3.34 19.87
C VAL A 70 -19.58 4.80 20.32
N TYR A 71 -20.74 5.44 20.11
CA TYR A 71 -20.93 6.87 20.39
C TYR A 71 -21.79 7.15 21.63
N GLY A 72 -22.49 6.14 22.14
CA GLY A 72 -23.41 6.27 23.27
C GLY A 72 -24.88 6.38 22.85
N GLU A 73 -25.77 6.08 23.80
CA GLU A 73 -27.23 6.06 23.57
C GLU A 73 -27.79 7.41 23.12
N SER A 74 -27.28 8.52 23.67
CA SER A 74 -27.71 9.88 23.32
C SER A 74 -27.49 10.21 21.83
N VAL A 75 -26.40 9.69 21.26
CA VAL A 75 -26.06 9.86 19.85
C VAL A 75 -26.92 8.96 18.98
N ALA A 76 -27.09 7.68 19.35
CA ALA A 76 -27.96 6.75 18.63
C ALA A 76 -29.39 7.29 18.54
N LEU A 77 -29.96 7.77 19.65
CA LEU A 77 -31.28 8.40 19.68
C LEU A 77 -31.36 9.64 18.80
N ALA A 78 -30.35 10.52 18.82
CA ALA A 78 -30.34 11.71 17.98
C ALA A 78 -30.25 11.37 16.48
N VAL A 79 -29.56 10.28 16.13
CA VAL A 79 -29.55 9.75 14.76
C VAL A 79 -30.94 9.23 14.41
N ALA A 80 -31.56 8.38 15.23
CA ALA A 80 -32.91 7.84 14.99
C ALA A 80 -33.99 8.94 14.87
N ASP A 81 -33.90 9.99 15.69
CA ASP A 81 -34.81 11.14 15.66
C ASP A 81 -34.54 12.12 14.50
N GLY A 82 -33.50 11.86 13.69
CA GLY A 82 -33.15 12.72 12.55
C GLY A 82 -32.62 14.09 12.93
N GLN A 83 -32.03 14.25 14.11
CA GLN A 83 -31.55 15.54 14.60
C GLN A 83 -30.25 15.98 13.93
N GLN A 84 -29.95 17.28 14.01
CA GLN A 84 -28.70 17.88 13.54
C GLN A 84 -28.20 18.84 14.64
N ARG A 85 -27.21 18.41 15.42
CA ARG A 85 -26.67 19.18 16.54
C ARG A 85 -25.31 18.64 16.99
N ALA A 86 -24.61 19.44 17.78
CA ALA A 86 -23.47 18.95 18.55
C ALA A 86 -23.97 18.09 19.72
N LEU A 87 -23.30 16.97 19.96
CA LEU A 87 -23.61 15.99 21.00
C LEU A 87 -22.33 15.60 21.72
N ASP A 88 -22.43 15.29 23.00
CA ASP A 88 -21.31 14.69 23.71
C ASP A 88 -21.40 13.17 23.58
N ALA A 89 -20.41 12.60 22.89
CA ALA A 89 -20.27 11.17 22.73
C ALA A 89 -19.54 10.57 23.93
N GLU A 90 -20.13 9.52 24.47
CA GLU A 90 -19.58 8.69 25.53
C GLU A 90 -19.77 7.22 25.12
N PRO A 91 -18.71 6.54 24.67
CA PRO A 91 -18.80 5.14 24.26
C PRO A 91 -19.35 4.27 25.39
N ALA A 92 -20.46 3.58 25.13
CA ALA A 92 -20.96 2.58 26.09
C ALA A 92 -20.03 1.37 26.18
N ARG A 93 -19.25 1.09 25.12
CA ARG A 93 -18.24 0.02 25.06
C ARG A 93 -16.89 0.54 24.57
N ALA A 94 -16.07 1.10 25.46
CA ALA A 94 -14.74 1.61 25.11
C ALA A 94 -13.82 0.54 24.49
N GLU A 95 -13.89 -0.70 24.97
CA GLU A 95 -13.08 -1.82 24.45
C GLU A 95 -13.43 -2.17 22.99
N LEU A 96 -14.69 -1.98 22.59
CA LEU A 96 -15.11 -2.17 21.19
C LEU A 96 -14.53 -1.07 20.30
N VAL A 97 -14.57 0.19 20.75
CA VAL A 97 -13.98 1.31 20.00
C VAL A 97 -12.49 1.10 19.78
N GLU A 98 -11.79 0.61 20.81
CA GLU A 98 -10.38 0.26 20.71
C GLU A 98 -10.14 -0.89 19.74
N SER A 99 -10.95 -1.95 19.80
CA SER A 99 -10.86 -3.09 18.87
C SER A 99 -11.13 -2.68 17.42
N LEU A 100 -12.13 -1.82 17.17
CA LEU A 100 -12.42 -1.27 15.85
C LEU A 100 -11.26 -0.41 15.32
N ARG A 101 -10.68 0.44 16.18
CA ARG A 101 -9.50 1.25 15.83
C ARG A 101 -8.31 0.36 15.46
N ARG A 102 -8.07 -0.71 16.24
CA ARG A 102 -7.02 -1.70 15.96
C ARG A 102 -7.28 -2.46 14.66
N LEU A 103 -8.52 -2.83 14.37
CA LEU A 103 -8.90 -3.47 13.11
C LEU A 103 -8.68 -2.53 11.91
N ALA A 104 -9.10 -1.27 12.01
CA ALA A 104 -8.85 -0.25 10.99
C ALA A 104 -7.35 -0.04 10.75
N TYR A 105 -6.57 -0.01 11.82
CA TYR A 105 -5.11 0.05 11.76
C TYR A 105 -4.50 -1.17 11.08
N ALA A 106 -4.92 -2.39 11.42
CA ALA A 106 -4.44 -3.62 10.78
C ALA A 106 -4.73 -3.63 9.27
N HIS A 107 -5.91 -3.18 8.87
CA HIS A 107 -6.26 -2.99 7.45
C HIS A 107 -5.41 -1.94 6.75
N TRP A 108 -5.09 -0.83 7.43
CA TRP A 108 -4.17 0.17 6.89
C TRP A 108 -2.77 -0.39 6.77
N ALA A 109 -2.24 -1.09 7.78
CA ALA A 109 -0.91 -1.68 7.76
C ALA A 109 -0.78 -2.73 6.64
N ALA A 110 -1.79 -3.58 6.44
CA ALA A 110 -1.81 -4.56 5.36
C ALA A 110 -1.81 -3.92 3.95
N ARG A 111 -2.28 -2.68 3.81
CA ARG A 111 -2.35 -1.98 2.52
C ARG A 111 -1.25 -0.94 2.35
N TRP A 112 -0.74 -0.36 3.42
CA TRP A 112 0.04 0.88 3.38
C TRP A 112 1.14 0.89 4.46
N TRP A 113 1.65 -0.25 4.90
CA TRP A 113 2.83 -0.20 5.77
C TRP A 113 4.03 0.41 5.02
N PRO A 114 4.71 1.43 5.57
CA PRO A 114 5.78 2.14 4.86
C PRO A 114 7.12 1.39 4.96
N ALA A 115 7.15 0.14 4.48
CA ALA A 115 8.34 -0.70 4.49
C ALA A 115 9.50 -0.02 3.73
N SER A 116 10.67 0.01 4.35
CA SER A 116 11.85 0.66 3.80
C SER A 116 13.12 0.04 4.36
N THR A 117 13.96 -0.47 3.47
CA THR A 117 15.33 -0.91 3.77
C THR A 117 16.23 0.28 4.09
N ILE A 118 15.97 1.46 3.51
CA ILE A 118 16.77 2.67 3.72
C ILE A 118 16.56 3.24 5.13
N ASP A 119 15.33 3.17 5.61
CA ASP A 119 14.89 3.78 6.86
C ASP A 119 14.78 2.77 8.02
N ASP A 120 15.26 1.53 7.84
CA ASP A 120 15.16 0.42 8.79
C ASP A 120 13.72 0.16 9.27
N ILE A 121 12.80 0.05 8.31
CA ILE A 121 11.40 -0.31 8.52
C ILE A 121 11.14 -1.66 7.83
N PRO A 122 11.18 -2.79 8.55
CA PRO A 122 10.92 -4.09 7.98
C PRO A 122 9.50 -4.20 7.40
N ALA A 123 9.34 -5.05 6.39
CA ALA A 123 8.02 -5.45 5.92
C ALA A 123 7.30 -6.30 6.98
N LEU A 124 5.98 -6.14 7.08
CA LEU A 124 5.15 -6.95 7.97
C LEU A 124 4.74 -8.24 7.28
N ASP A 125 4.74 -9.36 8.02
CA ASP A 125 4.29 -10.66 7.49
C ASP A 125 2.79 -10.61 7.16
N PRO A 126 2.40 -10.78 5.88
CA PRO A 126 1.00 -10.73 5.46
C PRO A 126 0.12 -11.82 6.09
N ALA A 127 0.67 -12.99 6.41
CA ALA A 127 -0.09 -14.09 7.02
C ALA A 127 -0.40 -13.80 8.50
N LEU A 128 0.55 -13.18 9.22
CA LEU A 128 0.32 -12.71 10.58
C LEU A 128 -0.70 -11.56 10.62
N LEU A 129 -0.58 -10.60 9.68
CA LEU A 129 -1.57 -9.53 9.54
C LEU A 129 -2.97 -10.07 9.24
N ALA A 130 -3.10 -11.05 8.34
CA ALA A 130 -4.38 -11.68 8.04
C ALA A 130 -5.00 -12.37 9.26
N THR A 131 -4.17 -12.99 10.10
CA THR A 131 -4.60 -13.61 11.36
C THR A 131 -5.09 -12.56 12.36
N ASP A 132 -4.33 -11.47 12.54
CA ASP A 132 -4.74 -10.36 13.40
C ASP A 132 -6.06 -9.72 12.94
N ILE A 133 -6.21 -9.50 11.63
CA ILE A 133 -7.45 -8.96 11.04
C ILE A 133 -8.64 -9.89 11.31
N ALA A 134 -8.49 -11.20 11.11
CA ALA A 134 -9.58 -12.15 11.31
C ALA A 134 -10.06 -12.20 12.77
N GLU A 135 -9.14 -12.24 13.74
CA GLU A 135 -9.50 -12.25 15.17
C GLU A 135 -10.11 -10.92 15.65
N LEU A 136 -9.58 -9.79 15.16
CA LEU A 136 -10.13 -8.47 15.47
C LEU A 136 -11.52 -8.30 14.85
N ALA A 137 -11.76 -8.84 13.65
CA ALA A 137 -13.06 -8.82 13.00
C ALA A 137 -14.10 -9.64 13.79
N GLU A 138 -13.74 -10.83 14.29
CA GLU A 138 -14.61 -11.63 15.16
C GLU A 138 -14.96 -10.87 16.45
N THR A 139 -13.99 -10.17 17.04
CA THR A 139 -14.24 -9.32 18.22
C THR A 139 -15.19 -8.14 17.91
N CYS A 140 -15.19 -7.67 16.67
CA CYS A 140 -15.97 -6.52 16.20
C CYS A 140 -17.28 -6.90 15.48
N GLU A 141 -17.71 -8.17 15.53
CA GLU A 141 -18.85 -8.72 14.79
C GLU A 141 -20.13 -7.87 14.90
N ILE A 142 -20.37 -7.23 16.05
CA ILE A 142 -21.54 -6.34 16.26
C ILE A 142 -21.61 -5.16 15.28
N ALA A 143 -20.46 -4.69 14.77
CA ALA A 143 -20.38 -3.52 13.89
C ALA A 143 -19.97 -3.87 12.46
N ILE A 144 -19.34 -5.03 12.24
CA ILE A 144 -18.84 -5.45 10.94
C ILE A 144 -19.90 -6.31 10.23
N ALA A 145 -20.12 -6.05 8.95
CA ALA A 145 -21.03 -6.87 8.16
C ALA A 145 -20.46 -8.28 8.00
N ASP A 146 -21.31 -9.31 8.14
CA ASP A 146 -20.91 -10.65 7.74
C ASP A 146 -20.74 -10.66 6.22
N PRO A 147 -19.57 -11.01 5.66
CA PRO A 147 -19.36 -11.05 4.22
C PRO A 147 -20.30 -12.05 3.50
N SER A 148 -20.98 -12.94 4.23
CA SER A 148 -22.01 -13.83 3.68
C SER A 148 -23.36 -13.14 3.44
N ASP A 149 -23.65 -12.01 4.12
CA ASP A 149 -24.92 -11.27 3.99
C ASP A 149 -24.99 -10.44 2.69
N ASP A 150 -23.84 -9.95 2.21
CA ASP A 150 -23.70 -9.28 0.90
C ASP A 150 -23.94 -10.23 -0.28
N LEU A 151 -23.53 -11.50 -0.14
CA LEU A 151 -23.77 -12.54 -1.14
C LEU A 151 -25.25 -12.96 -1.16
N ALA A 152 -25.90 -13.05 0.00
CA ALA A 152 -27.34 -13.34 0.08
C ALA A 152 -28.21 -12.22 -0.50
N SER A 153 -27.81 -10.96 -0.29
CA SER A 153 -28.50 -9.77 -0.82
C SER A 153 -28.41 -9.68 -2.35
N SER A 154 -27.26 -10.06 -2.93
CA SER A 154 -27.05 -10.11 -4.38
C SER A 154 -27.73 -11.32 -5.04
N GLU A 155 -27.80 -12.48 -4.37
CA GLU A 155 -28.59 -13.64 -4.82
C GLU A 155 -30.10 -13.36 -4.82
N ASN A 156 -30.63 -12.70 -3.78
CA ASN A 156 -32.04 -12.30 -3.73
C ASN A 156 -32.41 -11.21 -4.75
N SER A 157 -31.47 -10.31 -5.08
CA SER A 157 -31.64 -9.31 -6.14
C SER A 157 -31.67 -9.94 -7.54
N MET A 158 -30.86 -10.97 -7.79
CA MET A 158 -30.90 -11.74 -9.04
C MET A 158 -32.16 -12.61 -9.14
N ALA A 159 -32.59 -13.26 -8.06
CA ALA A 159 -33.81 -14.07 -8.03
C ALA A 159 -35.08 -13.25 -8.28
N SER A 160 -35.15 -12.02 -7.76
CA SER A 160 -36.26 -11.09 -7.99
C SER A 160 -36.30 -10.60 -9.44
N THR A 161 -35.12 -10.34 -10.03
CA THR A 161 -34.98 -9.97 -11.45
C THR A 161 -35.38 -11.11 -12.38
N GLU A 162 -35.06 -12.36 -12.01
CA GLU A 162 -35.41 -13.54 -12.81
C GLU A 162 -36.92 -13.86 -12.74
N TYR A 163 -37.57 -13.60 -11.60
CA TYR A 163 -39.02 -13.73 -11.45
C TYR A 163 -39.77 -12.69 -12.32
N ASP A 164 -39.31 -11.43 -12.35
CA ASP A 164 -39.87 -10.38 -13.20
C ASP A 164 -39.66 -10.66 -14.70
N LEU A 165 -38.50 -11.20 -15.08
CA LEU A 165 -38.22 -11.61 -16.46
C LEU A 165 -39.04 -12.82 -16.90
N ARG A 166 -39.27 -13.81 -16.03
CA ARG A 166 -40.13 -14.98 -16.33
C ARG A 166 -41.62 -14.63 -16.38
N SER A 167 -42.05 -13.67 -15.56
CA SER A 167 -43.40 -13.08 -15.62
C SER A 167 -43.61 -12.33 -16.94
N ALA A 168 -42.61 -11.57 -17.41
CA ALA A 168 -42.65 -10.87 -18.70
C ALA A 168 -42.61 -11.83 -19.90
N ALA A 169 -41.82 -12.92 -19.84
CA ALA A 169 -41.71 -13.90 -20.91
C ALA A 169 -42.99 -14.75 -21.12
N SER A 170 -43.88 -14.79 -20.13
CA SER A 170 -45.16 -15.51 -20.22
C SER A 170 -46.24 -14.70 -20.97
N HIS A 171 -45.99 -13.42 -21.29
CA HIS A 171 -46.95 -12.51 -21.92
C HIS A 171 -46.70 -12.19 -23.40
N THR A 172 -45.63 -12.69 -24.02
CA THR A 172 -45.37 -12.50 -25.46
C THR A 172 -45.68 -13.76 -26.25
N GLY A 173 -46.97 -13.89 -26.59
CA GLY A 173 -47.46 -14.88 -27.55
C GLY A 173 -47.04 -14.57 -28.99
N THR A 174 -46.44 -15.60 -29.61
CA THR A 174 -46.61 -16.02 -31.01
C THR A 174 -46.26 -15.07 -32.16
N ALA A 175 -45.18 -15.39 -32.87
CA ALA A 175 -45.19 -15.50 -34.32
C ALA A 175 -44.14 -16.52 -34.80
N ASN A 176 -44.59 -17.43 -35.65
CA ASN A 176 -43.95 -18.64 -36.12
C ASN A 176 -43.36 -18.43 -37.52
N PHE A 177 -42.09 -18.75 -37.78
CA PHE A 177 -41.45 -18.99 -39.10
C PHE A 177 -39.99 -19.36 -38.79
N GLY A 178 -39.34 -20.44 -39.24
CA GLY A 178 -39.64 -21.62 -40.03
C GLY A 178 -38.29 -22.28 -40.39
N ALA A 179 -38.20 -23.61 -40.27
CA ALA A 179 -37.25 -24.55 -40.91
C ALA A 179 -35.71 -24.46 -40.66
N ASP A 180 -35.18 -25.35 -39.80
CA ASP A 180 -34.23 -26.49 -40.02
C ASP A 180 -33.30 -26.55 -41.27
N PRO A 181 -32.21 -27.39 -41.28
CA PRO A 181 -31.19 -27.74 -40.26
C PRO A 181 -29.77 -28.01 -40.88
N GLU A 182 -28.86 -28.68 -40.12
CA GLU A 182 -27.54 -29.30 -40.48
C GLU A 182 -26.27 -28.41 -40.35
N ALA A 183 -25.09 -28.81 -39.86
CA ALA A 183 -24.44 -30.07 -39.45
C ALA A 183 -23.28 -29.72 -38.46
N SER A 184 -23.09 -30.42 -37.33
CA SER A 184 -22.18 -31.57 -37.06
C SER A 184 -20.65 -31.34 -37.16
N SER A 185 -20.01 -31.39 -35.97
CA SER A 185 -18.86 -32.23 -35.57
C SER A 185 -17.42 -32.01 -36.08
N GLY A 186 -16.46 -32.19 -35.15
CA GLY A 186 -15.07 -32.65 -35.41
C GLY A 186 -13.98 -31.79 -34.72
N THR A 187 -13.56 -32.03 -33.47
CA THR A 187 -12.48 -32.96 -33.02
C THR A 187 -11.07 -32.56 -33.47
N SER A 188 -10.16 -32.25 -32.53
CA SER A 188 -9.05 -33.14 -32.12
C SER A 188 -7.91 -32.40 -31.40
N ALA A 189 -7.52 -32.96 -30.26
CA ALA A 189 -6.29 -32.71 -29.54
C ALA A 189 -5.08 -33.31 -30.28
N ILE A 190 -3.89 -32.76 -30.00
CA ILE A 190 -2.59 -33.40 -30.26
C ILE A 190 -1.72 -33.26 -29.01
N SER A 191 -1.36 -34.40 -28.43
CA SER A 191 -0.25 -34.59 -27.49
C SER A 191 1.03 -34.86 -28.26
N GLY A 192 2.19 -34.54 -27.67
CA GLY A 192 3.51 -34.91 -28.19
C GLY A 192 4.58 -34.73 -27.13
N ASP A 193 5.22 -35.84 -26.80
CA ASP A 193 6.10 -36.15 -25.68
C ASP A 193 7.59 -35.84 -25.96
N ASP A 194 8.42 -35.98 -24.91
CA ASP A 194 9.72 -36.67 -24.90
C ASP A 194 11.01 -35.92 -24.48
N SER A 195 11.71 -36.60 -23.55
CA SER A 195 13.16 -36.62 -23.24
C SER A 195 13.79 -35.39 -22.54
N GLY A 196 14.51 -35.48 -21.42
CA GLY A 196 15.30 -36.57 -20.83
C GLY A 196 16.80 -36.28 -20.96
N THR A 197 17.52 -36.01 -19.86
CA THR A 197 18.94 -36.39 -19.63
C THR A 197 19.46 -35.90 -18.26
N ASN A 198 20.25 -36.77 -17.63
CA ASN A 198 20.89 -36.67 -16.32
C ASN A 198 22.41 -36.63 -16.54
N VAL A 199 23.17 -35.81 -15.81
CA VAL A 199 24.65 -35.95 -15.66
C VAL A 199 25.07 -35.50 -14.26
N GLU A 200 25.80 -36.38 -13.57
CA GLU A 200 26.43 -36.23 -12.27
C GLU A 200 27.82 -35.55 -12.32
N ALA A 201 28.25 -34.99 -11.18
CA ALA A 201 29.61 -34.90 -10.60
C ALA A 201 29.69 -33.61 -9.74
N GLY A 202 30.19 -33.54 -8.51
CA GLY A 202 31.16 -34.35 -7.77
C GLY A 202 32.36 -33.48 -7.37
N THR A 203 32.70 -33.45 -6.07
CA THR A 203 33.94 -32.93 -5.42
C THR A 203 34.04 -31.40 -5.22
N GLY A 204 34.59 -30.85 -4.12
CA GLY A 204 35.29 -31.41 -2.98
C GLY A 204 35.54 -30.34 -1.89
N ALA A 205 35.77 -30.82 -0.66
CA ALA A 205 36.11 -30.05 0.54
C ALA A 205 37.59 -29.64 0.56
N VAL A 206 37.88 -28.54 1.26
CA VAL A 206 39.19 -28.24 1.86
C VAL A 206 38.97 -27.48 3.17
N ASP A 207 39.34 -28.15 4.27
CA ASP A 207 39.77 -27.54 5.51
C ASP A 207 41.17 -26.92 5.29
N ASP A 208 41.48 -25.78 5.92
CA ASP A 208 42.43 -25.73 7.05
C ASP A 208 42.82 -24.30 7.47
N ASP A 209 42.97 -24.22 8.79
CA ASP A 209 43.87 -23.41 9.59
C ASP A 209 43.63 -21.92 9.88
N ALA A 210 43.19 -21.76 11.12
CA ALA A 210 43.41 -20.65 12.02
C ALA A 210 44.89 -20.30 12.21
N VAL A 211 45.21 -19.01 12.21
CA VAL A 211 46.37 -18.48 12.93
C VAL A 211 45.93 -17.27 13.74
N ALA A 212 45.81 -17.49 15.05
CA ALA A 212 45.76 -16.44 16.03
C ALA A 212 47.17 -15.90 16.28
N SER A 213 47.33 -14.58 16.23
CA SER A 213 48.40 -13.86 16.94
C SER A 213 47.94 -12.43 17.16
N GLY A 214 47.47 -12.14 18.37
CA GLY A 214 47.27 -10.77 18.82
C GLY A 214 48.60 -10.06 19.02
N THR A 215 48.62 -8.74 18.90
CA THR A 215 49.25 -7.79 19.83
C THR A 215 49.20 -6.37 19.26
N ARG A 216 48.76 -5.44 20.12
CA ARG A 216 48.87 -3.97 20.09
C ARG A 216 47.83 -3.20 19.26
N GLU A 217 46.84 -2.74 20.02
CA GLU A 217 46.30 -1.39 19.97
C GLU A 217 47.34 -0.38 19.46
N ASN A 218 47.17 0.05 18.22
CA ASN A 218 47.78 1.26 17.71
C ASN A 218 46.61 2.20 17.40
N ARG A 219 46.39 3.19 18.28
CA ARG A 219 45.45 4.29 18.02
C ARG A 219 45.94 5.03 16.78
N GLY A 220 45.45 4.63 15.62
CA GLY A 220 45.60 5.32 14.35
C GLY A 220 45.03 6.72 14.50
N ARG A 221 45.95 7.68 14.53
CA ARG A 221 45.69 9.11 14.59
C ARG A 221 44.93 9.52 13.33
N ALA A 222 44.05 10.51 13.43
CA ALA A 222 43.13 10.97 12.39
C ALA A 222 43.79 11.58 11.11
N ASP A 223 45.03 11.23 10.80
CA ASP A 223 45.82 11.75 9.68
C ASP A 223 46.14 10.69 8.60
N ASP A 224 45.64 9.45 8.73
CA ASP A 224 45.94 8.32 7.82
C ASP A 224 44.85 8.02 6.77
N TYR A 225 43.82 8.86 6.64
CA TYR A 225 42.85 8.78 5.53
C TYR A 225 43.31 9.60 4.32
N ALA A 226 44.40 9.18 3.68
CA ALA A 226 44.69 9.58 2.31
C ALA A 226 44.07 8.53 1.37
N LEU A 227 42.76 8.64 1.10
CA LEU A 227 42.08 7.79 0.13
C LEU A 227 42.70 8.04 -1.26
N ALA A 228 43.33 7.00 -1.80
CA ALA A 228 43.99 7.03 -3.10
C ALA A 228 42.99 7.34 -4.22
N ALA A 229 43.11 8.52 -4.83
CA ALA A 229 42.62 8.76 -6.18
C ALA A 229 43.58 8.07 -7.17
N GLY A 230 43.42 6.75 -7.32
CA GLY A 230 44.20 5.91 -8.24
C GLY A 230 43.30 5.28 -9.28
N GLY A 231 43.43 5.74 -10.52
CA GLY A 231 42.60 5.32 -11.65
C GLY A 231 42.72 3.83 -12.00
N GLY A 232 41.55 3.19 -12.12
CA GLY A 232 41.35 2.06 -13.01
C GLY A 232 40.77 2.57 -14.32
N ALA A 233 41.53 2.48 -15.40
CA ALA A 233 41.03 2.74 -16.74
C ALA A 233 39.98 1.69 -17.12
N GLY A 234 38.70 2.04 -16.98
CA GLY A 234 37.57 1.23 -17.44
C GLY A 234 36.38 2.13 -17.74
N ALA A 235 36.21 2.49 -19.02
CA ALA A 235 34.96 2.97 -19.65
C ALA A 235 34.05 3.92 -18.82
N GLY A 236 34.62 4.83 -18.03
CA GLY A 236 33.88 5.74 -17.16
C GLY A 236 33.78 7.12 -17.75
N GLY A 237 32.60 7.47 -18.31
CA GLY A 237 32.32 8.84 -18.76
C GLY A 237 32.37 9.87 -17.64
N LEU A 238 32.51 11.16 -17.99
CA LEU A 238 32.48 12.28 -17.05
C LEU A 238 31.12 12.36 -16.34
N VAL A 239 31.10 12.31 -15.01
CA VAL A 239 29.86 12.54 -14.24
C VAL A 239 29.49 14.02 -14.31
N LEU A 240 28.30 14.31 -14.83
CA LEU A 240 27.79 15.68 -14.96
C LEU A 240 26.92 16.08 -13.77
N GLY A 241 26.28 15.11 -13.12
CA GLY A 241 25.41 15.36 -11.98
C GLY A 241 24.92 14.06 -11.35
N ARG A 242 24.53 14.14 -10.09
CA ARG A 242 23.89 13.06 -9.34
C ARG A 242 22.92 13.66 -8.33
N GLY A 243 21.90 12.90 -7.95
CA GLY A 243 20.95 13.30 -6.93
C GLY A 243 20.18 12.12 -6.38
N SER A 244 19.52 12.36 -5.26
CA SER A 244 18.59 11.44 -4.63
C SER A 244 17.35 12.20 -4.18
N THR A 245 16.21 11.53 -4.22
CA THR A 245 14.91 12.10 -3.88
C THR A 245 13.96 11.00 -3.41
N GLY A 246 12.90 11.41 -2.71
CA GLY A 246 11.75 10.55 -2.44
C GLY A 246 10.84 10.46 -3.65
N TRP A 247 9.69 9.82 -3.47
CA TRP A 247 8.66 9.69 -4.50
C TRP A 247 7.27 9.91 -3.90
N ASP A 248 6.30 10.24 -4.76
CA ASP A 248 4.90 10.36 -4.34
C ASP A 248 4.28 8.97 -4.19
N TRP A 249 4.17 8.55 -2.94
CA TRP A 249 3.53 7.34 -2.45
C TRP A 249 2.18 6.99 -3.11
N ARG A 250 1.42 7.97 -3.58
CA ARG A 250 0.11 7.73 -4.23
C ARG A 250 0.23 7.25 -5.69
N ARG A 251 1.39 7.41 -6.31
CA ARG A 251 1.60 7.17 -7.75
C ARG A 251 2.11 5.78 -8.09
N CYS A 252 2.36 4.94 -7.09
CA CYS A 252 2.67 3.52 -7.28
C CYS A 252 1.85 2.68 -6.29
N PRO A 253 1.52 1.42 -6.63
CA PRO A 253 0.98 0.50 -5.66
C PRO A 253 1.92 0.32 -4.45
N PRO A 254 1.38 0.15 -3.24
CA PRO A 254 2.15 -0.16 -2.05
C PRO A 254 2.91 -1.49 -2.21
N GLY A 255 4.07 -1.62 -1.57
CA GLY A 255 4.93 -2.81 -1.67
C GLY A 255 5.74 -2.92 -2.97
N LEU A 256 5.64 -1.96 -3.91
CA LEU A 256 6.44 -2.00 -5.14
C LEU A 256 7.81 -1.35 -4.98
N LEU A 257 7.83 -0.15 -4.38
CA LEU A 257 9.01 0.68 -4.18
C LEU A 257 9.24 0.90 -2.69
N ASP A 258 10.51 1.06 -2.31
CA ASP A 258 10.90 1.41 -0.95
C ASP A 258 10.29 2.74 -0.51
N ALA A 259 9.69 2.79 0.68
CA ALA A 259 8.99 3.98 1.17
C ALA A 259 9.94 5.13 1.62
N GLY A 260 11.24 4.89 1.64
CA GLY A 260 12.26 5.80 2.16
C GLY A 260 12.34 7.14 1.44
N ASP A 261 12.80 8.16 2.15
CA ASP A 261 12.86 9.54 1.63
C ASP A 261 13.87 9.74 0.50
N GLN A 262 14.74 8.77 0.27
CA GLN A 262 15.83 8.81 -0.71
C GLN A 262 15.82 7.56 -1.59
N ALA A 263 14.65 6.93 -1.75
CA ALA A 263 14.49 5.69 -2.51
C ALA A 263 14.84 5.84 -4.00
N VAL A 264 14.75 7.05 -4.56
CA VAL A 264 15.11 7.33 -5.95
C VAL A 264 16.49 7.95 -5.99
N SER A 265 17.40 7.35 -6.76
CA SER A 265 18.72 7.90 -7.04
C SER A 265 18.96 7.97 -8.55
N TRP A 266 19.73 8.97 -8.98
CA TRP A 266 20.05 9.15 -10.38
C TRP A 266 21.47 9.69 -10.55
N GLN A 267 22.07 9.35 -11.69
CA GLN A 267 23.39 9.82 -12.08
C GLN A 267 23.43 10.08 -13.59
N VAL A 268 23.96 11.24 -13.96
CA VAL A 268 24.20 11.62 -15.36
C VAL A 268 25.69 11.47 -15.66
N THR A 269 26.01 10.69 -16.69
CA THR A 269 27.37 10.48 -17.18
C THR A 269 27.47 10.85 -18.65
N ARG A 270 28.58 11.46 -19.07
CA ARG A 270 28.89 11.76 -20.47
C ARG A 270 30.09 10.96 -20.95
N ALA A 271 29.87 10.10 -21.93
CA ALA A 271 30.92 9.35 -22.63
C ALA A 271 30.77 9.58 -24.13
N ASP A 272 31.87 9.81 -24.84
CA ASP A 272 31.89 9.99 -26.31
C ASP A 272 30.87 11.04 -26.82
N GLY A 273 30.68 12.12 -26.05
CA GLY A 273 29.73 13.19 -26.36
C GLY A 273 28.27 12.88 -26.05
N VAL A 274 27.94 11.65 -25.63
CA VAL A 274 26.58 11.20 -25.29
C VAL A 274 26.35 11.32 -23.79
N SER A 275 25.35 12.12 -23.40
CA SER A 275 24.87 12.18 -22.02
C SER A 275 23.87 11.07 -21.77
N THR A 276 24.12 10.22 -20.77
CA THR A 276 23.22 9.16 -20.33
C THR A 276 22.87 9.37 -18.86
N VAL A 277 21.58 9.33 -18.53
CA VAL A 277 21.10 9.25 -17.15
C VAL A 277 20.82 7.80 -16.81
N ARG A 278 21.29 7.37 -15.65
CA ARG A 278 20.91 6.10 -15.00
C ARG A 278 20.06 6.42 -13.79
N ILE A 279 18.95 5.72 -13.66
CA ILE A 279 18.01 5.81 -12.55
C ILE A 279 18.03 4.49 -11.81
N SER A 280 18.09 4.55 -10.49
CA SER A 280 17.96 3.41 -9.60
C SER A 280 16.97 3.76 -8.51
N VAL A 281 15.89 2.99 -8.41
CA VAL A 281 14.88 3.12 -7.36
C VAL A 281 14.94 1.87 -6.50
N VAL A 282 15.06 2.01 -5.19
CA VAL A 282 15.09 0.84 -4.28
C VAL A 282 13.72 0.16 -4.30
N ALA A 283 13.70 -1.16 -4.48
CA ALA A 283 12.50 -1.97 -4.41
C ALA A 283 12.07 -2.12 -2.95
N ALA A 284 10.77 -2.25 -2.68
CA ALA A 284 10.32 -2.55 -1.33
C ALA A 284 10.92 -3.89 -0.83
N PRO A 285 11.11 -4.09 0.49
CA PRO A 285 11.69 -5.32 1.04
C PRO A 285 10.95 -6.61 0.60
N ASP A 286 9.64 -6.50 0.39
CA ASP A 286 8.71 -7.56 -0.02
C ASP A 286 8.26 -7.43 -1.48
N SER A 287 9.00 -6.67 -2.30
CA SER A 287 8.60 -6.39 -3.68
C SER A 287 8.42 -7.67 -4.52
N PRO A 288 7.30 -7.82 -5.25
CA PRO A 288 7.08 -8.99 -6.09
C PRO A 288 8.20 -9.12 -7.14
N ARG A 289 8.77 -10.32 -7.27
CA ARG A 289 9.88 -10.55 -8.21
C ARG A 289 9.44 -10.47 -9.67
N ASP A 290 8.21 -10.91 -9.95
CA ASP A 290 7.61 -10.87 -11.28
C ASP A 290 6.42 -9.91 -11.27
N VAL A 291 6.62 -8.75 -11.89
CA VAL A 291 5.61 -7.69 -12.01
C VAL A 291 5.26 -7.53 -13.48
N ASP A 292 3.97 -7.63 -13.77
CA ASP A 292 3.42 -7.44 -15.10
C ASP A 292 3.84 -6.10 -15.69
N ALA A 293 4.06 -6.06 -17.01
CA ALA A 293 4.61 -4.89 -17.69
C ALA A 293 3.79 -3.59 -17.45
N HIS A 294 2.48 -3.71 -17.26
CA HIS A 294 1.58 -2.57 -17.02
C HIS A 294 1.62 -2.04 -15.58
N LEU A 295 2.15 -2.82 -14.63
CA LEU A 295 2.34 -2.41 -13.23
C LEU A 295 3.77 -1.97 -12.93
N ARG A 296 4.65 -1.94 -13.94
CA ARG A 296 6.04 -1.54 -13.75
C ARG A 296 6.16 -0.03 -13.55
N PRO A 297 7.00 0.41 -12.62
CA PRO A 297 7.24 1.82 -12.40
C PRO A 297 8.00 2.41 -13.58
N HIS A 298 7.74 3.69 -13.83
CA HIS A 298 8.34 4.53 -14.85
C HIS A 298 8.98 5.73 -14.16
N ALA A 299 10.12 6.18 -14.67
CA ALA A 299 10.73 7.44 -14.27
C ALA A 299 10.44 8.50 -15.33
N ARG A 300 9.87 9.63 -14.91
CA ARG A 300 9.77 10.85 -15.71
C ARG A 300 10.96 11.74 -15.38
N LEU A 301 11.75 12.02 -16.40
CA LEU A 301 12.92 12.86 -16.36
C LEU A 301 12.54 14.23 -16.91
N THR A 302 12.67 15.27 -16.10
CA THR A 302 12.34 16.63 -16.51
C THR A 302 13.59 17.51 -16.51
N THR A 303 13.93 18.07 -17.66
CA THR A 303 15.04 19.01 -17.84
C THR A 303 14.57 20.23 -18.61
N GLY A 304 14.54 21.40 -17.97
CA GLY A 304 13.99 22.61 -18.60
C GLY A 304 12.54 22.40 -19.03
N SER A 305 12.28 22.47 -20.34
CA SER A 305 10.96 22.23 -20.95
C SER A 305 10.79 20.84 -21.55
N SER A 306 11.82 19.98 -21.48
CA SER A 306 11.77 18.62 -22.02
C SER A 306 11.44 17.61 -20.93
N ALA A 307 10.54 16.67 -21.24
CA ALA A 307 10.21 15.54 -20.38
C ALA A 307 10.41 14.24 -21.17
N THR A 308 11.10 13.27 -20.57
CA THR A 308 11.33 11.94 -21.14
C THR A 308 10.92 10.89 -20.12
N GLU A 309 10.21 9.85 -20.56
CA GLU A 309 9.79 8.75 -19.70
C GLU A 309 10.56 7.48 -19.99
N VAL A 310 10.91 6.76 -18.92
CA VAL A 310 11.71 5.53 -18.99
C VAL A 310 11.03 4.46 -18.16
N ALA A 311 10.66 3.35 -18.79
CA ALA A 311 10.19 2.17 -18.08
C ALA A 311 11.33 1.57 -17.24
N LEU A 312 11.09 1.37 -15.95
CA LEU A 312 12.05 0.75 -15.05
C LEU A 312 11.92 -0.77 -15.09
N ARG A 313 13.03 -1.46 -14.88
CA ARG A 313 13.08 -2.93 -14.83
C ARG A 313 13.58 -3.39 -13.47
N HIS A 314 12.87 -4.34 -12.89
CA HIS A 314 13.26 -4.97 -11.64
C HIS A 314 14.54 -5.78 -11.82
N ARG A 315 15.54 -5.55 -10.97
CA ARG A 315 16.84 -6.21 -10.94
C ARG A 315 17.36 -6.27 -9.51
N GLY A 316 17.33 -7.46 -8.92
CA GLY A 316 17.77 -7.64 -7.53
C GLY A 316 16.83 -6.92 -6.57
N ASP A 317 17.36 -5.94 -5.86
CA ASP A 317 16.71 -5.07 -4.87
C ASP A 317 16.37 -3.68 -5.43
N ALA A 318 16.48 -3.48 -6.75
CA ALA A 318 16.27 -2.17 -7.37
C ALA A 318 15.51 -2.24 -8.71
N TRP A 319 14.83 -1.14 -9.00
CA TRP A 319 14.23 -0.82 -10.29
C TRP A 319 15.17 0.09 -11.06
N LEU A 320 15.67 -0.40 -12.19
CA LEU A 320 16.71 0.26 -12.98
C LEU A 320 16.17 0.80 -14.30
N GLY A 321 16.58 2.01 -14.64
CA GLY A 321 16.28 2.66 -15.91
C GLY A 321 17.49 3.42 -16.46
N ALA A 322 17.55 3.58 -17.78
CA ALA A 322 18.54 4.43 -18.41
C ALA A 322 17.96 5.11 -19.65
N ALA A 323 18.33 6.37 -19.87
CA ALA A 323 17.99 7.12 -21.08
C ALA A 323 19.12 8.03 -21.52
N GLN A 324 19.16 8.31 -22.82
CA GLN A 324 20.04 9.32 -23.37
C GLN A 324 19.34 10.68 -23.27
N LEU A 325 20.10 11.70 -22.85
CA LEU A 325 19.60 13.07 -22.76
C LEU A 325 19.98 13.81 -24.04
N THR A 326 18.97 14.36 -24.72
CA THR A 326 19.15 15.12 -25.97
C THR A 326 19.72 16.52 -25.72
N GLU A 327 19.47 17.09 -24.53
CA GLU A 327 19.97 18.40 -24.12
C GLU A 327 21.10 18.26 -23.07
N VAL A 328 22.06 19.18 -23.13
CA VAL A 328 23.14 19.25 -22.13
C VAL A 328 22.56 19.73 -20.81
N VAL A 329 22.74 18.93 -19.77
CA VAL A 329 22.27 19.25 -18.41
C VAL A 329 23.16 20.33 -17.80
N ASP A 330 22.84 21.60 -18.05
CA ASP A 330 23.35 22.74 -17.26
C ASP A 330 22.37 23.16 -16.15
N GLY A 331 21.22 22.47 -16.03
CA GLY A 331 20.13 22.77 -15.08
C GLY A 331 19.78 21.62 -14.13
N ALA A 332 18.83 21.85 -13.21
CA ALA A 332 18.35 20.85 -12.26
C ALA A 332 17.49 19.78 -12.98
N LEU A 333 18.01 18.56 -13.08
CA LEU A 333 17.24 17.38 -13.50
C LEU A 333 16.29 16.98 -12.36
N SER A 334 14.98 16.92 -12.65
CA SER A 334 14.00 16.30 -11.76
C SER A 334 13.71 14.88 -12.21
N VAL A 335 13.52 13.97 -11.25
CA VAL A 335 13.18 12.57 -11.50
C VAL A 335 11.98 12.21 -10.64
N ASP A 336 10.85 11.95 -11.30
CA ASP A 336 9.60 11.54 -10.66
C ASP A 336 9.28 10.09 -11.03
N VAL A 337 8.91 9.27 -10.04
CA VAL A 337 8.60 7.85 -10.25
C VAL A 337 7.10 7.60 -10.10
N PHE A 338 6.52 6.79 -10.99
CA PHE A 338 5.10 6.47 -11.01
C PHE A 338 4.79 5.19 -11.79
N VAL A 339 3.64 4.58 -11.54
CA VAL A 339 3.04 3.55 -12.40
C VAL A 339 1.94 4.20 -13.25
N PRO A 340 1.95 4.05 -14.58
CA PRO A 340 0.91 4.60 -15.45
C PRO A 340 -0.49 4.13 -15.03
N GLY A 341 -1.42 5.07 -14.88
CA GLY A 341 -2.80 4.79 -14.47
C GLY A 341 -3.01 4.68 -12.95
N VAL A 342 -1.95 4.83 -12.13
CA VAL A 342 -2.04 4.78 -10.67
C VAL A 342 -1.90 6.19 -10.07
N GLY A 343 -2.80 6.51 -9.14
CA GLY A 343 -2.74 7.74 -8.36
C GLY A 343 -3.25 8.99 -9.07
N PRO A 344 -3.20 10.14 -8.38
CA PRO A 344 -3.58 11.42 -8.96
C PRO A 344 -2.61 11.84 -10.07
N ALA A 345 -3.13 12.58 -11.05
CA ALA A 345 -2.32 13.11 -12.16
C ALA A 345 -1.28 14.11 -11.68
N ASP A 346 -1.64 14.94 -10.70
CA ASP A 346 -0.77 15.95 -10.11
C ASP A 346 -0.17 15.45 -8.79
N PRO A 347 1.18 15.44 -8.68
CA PRO A 347 1.84 15.04 -7.46
C PRO A 347 1.56 16.03 -6.34
N ARG A 348 1.43 15.51 -5.11
CA ARG A 348 1.24 16.36 -3.92
C ARG A 348 2.52 16.43 -3.11
N ASP A 349 2.82 17.63 -2.63
CA ASP A 349 3.89 17.80 -1.64
C ASP A 349 3.42 17.34 -0.26
N GLU A 350 3.57 16.04 -0.01
CA GLU A 350 3.23 15.38 1.24
C GLU A 350 4.49 14.85 1.96
N ALA A 351 5.66 15.44 1.70
CA ALA A 351 6.94 14.98 2.24
C ALA A 351 6.94 14.93 3.78
N GLU A 352 6.39 15.96 4.43
CA GLU A 352 6.26 16.00 5.89
C GLU A 352 5.35 14.88 6.42
N SER A 353 4.20 14.64 5.79
CA SER A 353 3.28 13.57 6.18
C SER A 353 3.93 12.19 6.03
N ARG A 354 4.63 11.94 4.92
CA ARG A 354 5.40 10.70 4.70
C ARG A 354 6.46 10.51 5.78
N HIS A 355 7.20 11.57 6.11
CA HIS A 355 8.20 11.53 7.19
C HIS A 355 7.56 11.16 8.53
N ARG A 356 6.43 11.80 8.90
CA ARG A 356 5.71 11.50 10.15
C ARG A 356 5.20 10.06 10.20
N ILE A 357 4.69 9.52 9.09
CA ILE A 357 4.25 8.12 8.99
C ILE A 357 5.43 7.15 9.17
N ARG A 358 6.58 7.41 8.53
CA ARG A 358 7.79 6.59 8.73
C ARG A 358 8.31 6.67 10.16
N ALA A 359 8.30 7.85 10.77
CA ALA A 359 8.70 8.03 12.16
C ALA A 359 7.76 7.28 13.12
N PHE A 360 6.46 7.31 12.86
CA PHE A 360 5.47 6.55 13.60
C PHE A 360 5.72 5.03 13.52
N ALA A 361 5.93 4.49 12.31
CA ALA A 361 6.23 3.07 12.11
C ALA A 361 7.48 2.62 12.90
N ARG A 362 8.58 3.38 12.79
CA ARG A 362 9.82 3.10 13.56
C ARG A 362 9.60 3.15 15.06
N ALA A 363 8.91 4.18 15.55
CA ALA A 363 8.66 4.34 16.98
C ALA A 363 7.84 3.17 17.56
N ARG A 364 6.90 2.62 16.79
CA ARG A 364 6.12 1.44 17.19
C ARG A 364 6.96 0.18 17.30
N LEU A 365 7.86 -0.06 16.34
CA LEU A 365 8.74 -1.22 16.37
C LEU A 365 9.78 -1.14 17.50
N LEU A 366 10.32 0.05 17.79
CA LEU A 366 11.34 0.27 18.82
C LEU A 366 10.80 0.21 20.26
N ALA A 367 9.52 0.54 20.47
CA ALA A 367 8.88 0.58 21.78
C ALA A 367 7.67 -0.35 21.81
N PRO A 368 7.87 -1.67 21.83
CA PRO A 368 6.79 -2.62 21.73
C PRO A 368 5.82 -2.49 22.92
N GLY A 369 4.60 -2.00 22.62
CA GLY A 369 3.50 -1.87 23.56
C GLY A 369 2.52 -3.04 23.48
N ALA A 370 1.60 -3.13 24.44
CA ALA A 370 0.56 -4.16 24.47
C ALA A 370 -0.42 -4.12 23.27
N GLU A 371 -0.41 -3.03 22.50
CA GLU A 371 -1.27 -2.79 21.33
C GLU A 371 -0.65 -3.20 19.98
N LEU A 372 0.56 -3.77 19.97
CA LEU A 372 1.18 -4.25 18.73
C LEU A 372 0.39 -5.39 18.10
N LEU A 373 0.36 -5.40 16.77
CA LEU A 373 -0.04 -6.57 15.99
C LEU A 373 1.05 -7.64 16.09
N ARG A 374 0.68 -8.92 15.92
CA ARG A 374 1.65 -10.04 15.92
C ARG A 374 2.68 -9.85 14.81
N ALA A 375 2.26 -9.35 13.66
CA ALA A 375 3.14 -9.05 12.54
C ALA A 375 4.19 -7.98 12.89
N GLU A 376 3.81 -6.95 13.66
CA GLU A 376 4.74 -5.92 14.10
C GLU A 376 5.72 -6.45 15.16
N ALA A 377 5.23 -7.27 16.10
CA ALA A 377 6.08 -7.90 17.10
C ALA A 377 7.14 -8.81 16.46
N ALA A 378 6.74 -9.65 15.50
CA ALA A 378 7.66 -10.49 14.74
C ALA A 378 8.67 -9.66 13.92
N ALA A 379 8.23 -8.55 13.32
CA ALA A 379 9.10 -7.65 12.58
C ALA A 379 10.14 -6.95 13.50
N ALA A 380 9.73 -6.56 14.71
CA ALA A 380 10.63 -5.95 15.69
C ALA A 380 11.67 -6.93 16.26
N GLU A 381 11.33 -8.21 16.39
CA GLU A 381 12.27 -9.26 16.82
C GLU A 381 13.35 -9.52 15.75
N ASN A 382 12.96 -9.62 14.48
CA ASN A 382 13.88 -9.92 13.37
C ASN A 382 14.93 -8.82 13.12
N ASP A 383 14.65 -7.56 13.47
CA ASP A 383 15.61 -6.46 13.35
C ASP A 383 16.77 -6.59 14.36
N SER A 384 16.54 -7.28 15.47
CA SER A 384 17.55 -7.47 16.52
C SER A 384 18.56 -8.59 16.27
N ASP A 385 18.35 -9.40 15.23
CA ASP A 385 19.19 -10.55 14.88
C ASP A 385 20.30 -10.24 13.86
N PHE A 386 20.48 -8.97 13.46
CA PHE A 386 21.52 -8.52 12.52
C PHE A 386 22.73 -7.84 13.17
#